data_AF-A0A2E2MJ45-F1
#
_entry.id   AF-A0A2E2MJ45-F1
#
_cell.length_a   1.000
_cell.length_b   1.000
_cell.length_c   1.000
_cell.angle_alpha   90.00
_cell.angle_beta   90.00
_cell.angle_gamma   90.00
#
_symmetry.space_group_name_H-M   'P 1'
#
loop_
_entity.id
_entity.type
_entity.pdbx_description
1 polymer ?
#
loop_
_entity_poly.entity_id
_entity_poly.type
_entity_poly.pdbx_seq_one_letter_code
_entity_poly.pdbx_strand_id
1 'polypeptide(L)'
;MTSQTTLTVLGKYEYFELPSIQSADIKDEPGNYLFAKFLGGNNWQVIYAGSTPAGGTLRGRLPNHEQIEAAKRHGATHVFAHINHDHAAMVAEEKDVIESLNPPLNVQHRTPQRGGAGLLSGTGF
;
A
#
# COMPACT_ATOMS: atom_id res chain seq x y z
N MET A 1 17.00 7.60 -16.88
CA MET A 1 15.65 7.01 -16.79
C MET A 1 15.62 6.22 -15.49
N THR A 2 15.02 6.77 -14.44
CA THR A 2 14.85 6.06 -13.16
C THR A 2 13.81 4.97 -13.40
N SER A 3 14.22 3.70 -13.31
CA SER A 3 13.27 2.59 -13.39
C SER A 3 12.35 2.69 -12.19
N GLN A 4 11.04 2.82 -12.42
CA GLN A 4 10.06 2.87 -11.34
C GLN A 4 9.78 1.44 -10.91
N THR A 5 10.12 1.09 -9.66
CA THR A 5 9.80 -0.23 -9.11
C THR A 5 8.28 -0.39 -9.05
N THR A 6 7.78 -1.53 -9.53
CA THR A 6 6.38 -1.92 -9.38
C THR A 6 6.26 -3.13 -8.45
N LEU A 7 5.15 -3.20 -7.73
CA LEU A 7 4.78 -4.31 -6.86
C LEU A 7 3.42 -4.85 -7.32
N THR A 8 3.41 -6.09 -7.81
CA THR A 8 2.17 -6.81 -8.07
C THR A 8 1.65 -7.41 -6.77
N VAL A 9 0.49 -6.93 -6.32
CA VAL A 9 -0.18 -7.36 -5.10
C VAL A 9 -1.29 -8.34 -5.47
N LEU A 10 -1.29 -9.51 -4.81
CA LEU A 10 -2.23 -10.62 -5.04
C LEU A 10 -2.29 -11.12 -6.51
N GLY A 11 -1.25 -10.85 -7.32
CA GLY A 11 -1.24 -11.18 -8.75
C GLY A 11 -2.26 -10.37 -9.58
N LYS A 12 -2.83 -9.30 -9.02
CA LYS A 12 -3.97 -8.57 -9.61
C LYS A 12 -3.77 -7.07 -9.68
N TYR A 13 -3.19 -6.47 -8.65
CA TYR A 13 -3.08 -5.02 -8.51
C TYR A 13 -1.63 -4.59 -8.69
N GLU A 14 -1.36 -3.69 -9.63
CA GLU A 14 -0.02 -3.17 -9.86
C GLU A 14 0.15 -1.83 -9.17
N TYR A 15 1.00 -1.81 -8.15
CA TYR A 15 1.36 -0.60 -7.45
C TYR A 15 2.72 -0.11 -7.95
N PHE A 16 2.88 1.20 -8.09
CA PHE A 16 4.17 1.83 -8.30
C PHE A 16 4.75 2.34 -6.98
N GLU A 17 6.06 2.20 -6.83
CA GLU A 17 6.78 2.75 -5.70
C GLU A 17 6.82 4.29 -5.78
N LEU A 18 6.58 4.92 -4.64
CA LEU A 18 6.80 6.34 -4.44
C LEU A 18 8.23 6.55 -3.89
N PRO A 19 9.04 7.43 -4.50
CA PRO A 19 10.43 7.66 -4.08
C PRO A 19 10.55 8.12 -2.62
N SER A 20 9.54 8.82 -2.12
CA SER A 20 9.36 9.11 -0.70
C SER A 20 7.92 9.53 -0.40
N ILE A 21 7.53 9.43 0.87
CA ILE A 21 6.25 9.92 1.42
C ILE A 21 6.06 11.44 1.31
N GLN A 22 7.14 12.18 1.08
CA GLN A 22 7.14 13.62 0.89
C GLN A 22 7.48 13.99 -0.56
N SER A 23 7.47 13.01 -1.48
CA SER A 23 7.88 13.27 -2.85
C SER A 23 6.92 14.24 -3.52
N ALA A 24 7.48 15.20 -4.26
CA ALA A 24 6.70 16.02 -5.20
C ALA A 24 6.04 15.15 -6.29
N ASP A 25 6.55 13.94 -6.51
CA ASP A 25 6.06 12.98 -7.50
C ASP A 25 4.79 12.25 -7.05
N ILE A 26 4.28 12.50 -5.84
CA ILE A 26 2.96 12.00 -5.45
C ILE A 26 1.93 12.65 -6.36
N LYS A 27 1.26 11.80 -7.13
CA LYS A 27 0.24 12.20 -8.10
C LYS A 27 -0.98 12.77 -7.38
N ASP A 28 -1.56 13.82 -7.96
CA ASP A 28 -2.78 14.44 -7.46
C ASP A 28 -4.01 13.72 -8.02
N GLU A 29 -4.06 12.41 -7.79
CA GLU A 29 -5.09 11.49 -8.31
C GLU A 29 -5.64 10.63 -7.17
N PRO A 30 -6.89 10.15 -7.27
CA PRO A 30 -7.45 9.17 -6.35
C PRO A 30 -6.74 7.82 -6.49
N GLY A 31 -6.70 7.05 -5.39
CA GLY A 31 -6.11 5.72 -5.46
C GLY A 31 -5.98 5.00 -4.12
N ASN A 32 -5.41 3.80 -4.22
CA ASN A 32 -5.00 2.97 -3.10
C ASN A 32 -3.51 3.19 -2.79
N TYR A 33 -3.13 2.98 -1.54
CA TYR A 33 -1.74 3.08 -1.11
C TYR A 33 -1.42 2.05 -0.03
N LEU A 34 -0.16 1.62 -0.01
CA LEU A 34 0.38 0.66 0.93
C LEU A 34 1.63 1.22 1.59
N PHE A 35 1.70 1.12 2.91
CA PHE A 35 2.98 1.24 3.62
C PHE A 35 3.59 -0.15 3.73
N ALA A 36 4.80 -0.31 3.22
CA ALA A 36 5.45 -1.60 3.12
C ALA A 36 6.84 -1.58 3.75
N LYS A 37 7.16 -2.69 4.43
CA LYS A 37 8.50 -3.00 4.92
C LYS A 37 9.22 -3.84 3.89
N PHE A 38 10.41 -3.39 3.50
CA PHE A 38 11.31 -4.19 2.67
C PHE A 38 11.91 -5.34 3.51
N LEU A 39 11.79 -6.58 3.01
CA LEU A 39 12.36 -7.76 3.67
C LEU A 39 13.61 -8.31 2.96
N GLY A 40 14.04 -7.69 1.85
CA GLY A 40 15.18 -8.13 1.04
C GLY A 40 14.74 -8.82 -0.27
N GLY A 41 15.57 -8.72 -1.30
CA GLY A 41 15.23 -9.22 -2.65
C GLY A 41 14.02 -8.50 -3.22
N ASN A 42 13.01 -9.25 -3.68
CA ASN A 42 11.71 -8.72 -4.12
C ASN A 42 10.58 -9.00 -3.10
N ASN A 43 10.93 -9.18 -1.82
CA ASN A 43 9.96 -9.50 -0.77
C ASN A 43 9.57 -8.25 0.04
N TRP A 44 8.26 -8.10 0.18
CA TRP A 44 7.63 -6.96 0.84
C TRP A 44 6.60 -7.45 1.85
N GLN A 45 6.57 -6.81 3.00
CA GLN A 45 5.50 -6.99 3.99
C GLN A 45 4.66 -5.72 4.01
N VAL A 46 3.36 -5.85 3.69
CA VAL A 46 2.40 -4.75 3.83
C VAL A 46 2.13 -4.53 5.33
N ILE A 47 2.39 -3.31 5.78
CA ILE A 47 2.20 -2.87 7.17
C ILE A 47 0.84 -2.21 7.34
N TYR A 48 0.42 -1.46 6.32
CA TYR A 48 -0.86 -0.78 6.25
C TYR A 48 -1.32 -0.69 4.79
N ALA A 49 -2.61 -0.84 4.55
CA ALA A 49 -3.27 -0.57 3.28
C ALA A 49 -4.40 0.44 3.48
N GLY A 50 -4.61 1.33 2.52
CA GLY A 50 -5.70 2.31 2.55
C GLY A 50 -6.07 2.81 1.17
N SER A 51 -7.16 3.58 1.12
CA SER A 51 -7.64 4.29 -0.06
C SER A 51 -7.80 5.78 0.23
N THR A 52 -7.82 6.61 -0.82
CA THR A 52 -8.22 8.02 -0.72
C THR A 52 -9.73 8.11 -0.54
N PRO A 53 -10.25 9.07 0.24
CA PRO A 53 -11.70 9.26 0.35
C PRO A 53 -12.30 9.70 -0.98
N ALA A 54 -13.62 9.62 -1.12
CA ALA A 54 -14.34 10.16 -2.27
C ALA A 54 -13.99 11.65 -2.48
N GLY A 55 -13.51 11.99 -3.68
CA GLY A 55 -13.05 13.34 -4.03
C GLY A 55 -11.67 13.73 -3.46
N GLY A 56 -10.97 12.81 -2.79
CA GLY A 56 -9.60 13.01 -2.29
C GLY A 56 -8.52 12.47 -3.25
N THR A 57 -7.28 12.84 -2.99
CA THR A 57 -6.12 12.44 -3.80
C THR A 57 -4.99 11.89 -2.95
N LEU A 58 -4.10 11.12 -3.58
CA LEU A 58 -2.90 10.57 -2.93
C LEU A 58 -2.02 11.70 -2.38
N ARG A 59 -1.87 12.80 -3.13
CA ARG A 59 -1.11 14.00 -2.71
C ARG A 59 -1.73 14.67 -1.48
N GLY A 60 -3.06 14.73 -1.38
CA GLY A 60 -3.73 15.27 -0.20
C GLY A 60 -3.63 14.34 1.02
N ARG A 61 -3.56 13.02 0.80
CA ARG A 61 -3.68 12.02 1.86
C ARG A 61 -2.35 11.58 2.46
N LEU A 62 -1.31 11.38 1.65
CA LEU A 62 -0.06 10.74 2.07
C LEU A 62 0.85 11.60 2.98
N PRO A 63 1.09 12.90 2.71
CA PRO A 63 2.05 13.68 3.50
C PRO A 63 1.68 13.83 4.98
N ASN A 64 0.38 13.85 5.29
CA ASN A 64 -0.15 14.03 6.64
C ASN A 64 -0.87 12.77 7.15
N HIS A 65 -0.54 11.59 6.62
CA HIS A 65 -1.25 10.37 6.97
C HIS A 65 -1.01 9.98 8.43
N GLU A 66 -2.08 9.80 9.21
CA GLU A 66 -2.00 9.58 10.66
C GLU A 66 -1.25 8.30 11.05
N GLN A 67 -1.32 7.27 10.21
CA GLN A 67 -0.61 5.99 10.44
C GLN A 67 0.87 6.03 10.05
N ILE A 68 1.40 7.13 9.51
CA ILE A 68 2.76 7.13 8.92
C ILE A 68 3.84 6.86 9.96
N GLU A 69 3.73 7.47 11.14
CA GLU A 69 4.69 7.28 12.23
C GLU A 69 4.54 5.90 12.87
N ALA A 70 3.31 5.37 12.96
CA ALA A 70 3.08 4.00 13.37
C ALA A 70 3.70 3.01 12.36
N ALA A 71 3.52 3.23 11.06
CA ALA A 71 4.06 2.39 10.01
C ALA A 71 5.59 2.36 10.04
N LYS A 72 6.24 3.52 10.21
CA LYS A 72 7.70 3.61 10.40
C LYS A 72 8.18 2.80 11.61
N ARG A 73 7.48 2.88 12.75
CA ARG A 73 7.81 2.06 13.94
C ARG A 73 7.65 0.56 13.69
N HIS A 74 6.72 0.16 12.81
CA HIS A 74 6.57 -1.21 12.32
C HIS A 74 7.58 -1.59 11.22
N GLY A 75 8.50 -0.71 10.88
CA GLY A 75 9.57 -0.93 9.91
C GLY A 75 9.17 -0.67 8.46
N ALA A 76 8.08 0.05 8.21
CA ALA A 76 7.76 0.49 6.85
C ALA A 76 8.90 1.38 6.32
N THR A 77 9.38 1.03 5.13
CA THR A 77 10.48 1.73 4.45
C THR A 77 10.03 2.37 3.15
N HIS A 78 8.93 1.89 2.56
CA HIS A 78 8.45 2.32 1.25
C HIS A 78 6.95 2.53 1.23
N VAL A 79 6.51 3.32 0.26
CA VAL A 79 5.08 3.49 -0.05
C VAL A 79 4.84 3.11 -1.48
N PHE A 80 3.83 2.28 -1.67
CA PHE A 80 3.35 1.85 -2.96
C PHE A 80 1.99 2.50 -3.20
N ALA A 81 1.73 2.95 -4.42
CA ALA A 81 0.45 3.54 -4.79
C ALA A 81 -0.10 2.91 -6.07
N HIS A 82 -1.43 2.82 -6.15
CA HIS A 82 -2.16 2.39 -7.33
C HIS A 82 -3.24 3.44 -7.60
N ILE A 83 -3.22 4.04 -8.79
CA ILE A 83 -4.22 5.05 -9.17
C ILE A 83 -5.48 4.33 -9.60
N ASN A 84 -6.61 4.74 -9.03
CA ASN A 84 -7.91 4.21 -9.39
C ASN A 84 -8.97 5.29 -9.18
N HIS A 85 -9.72 5.60 -10.24
CA HIS A 85 -10.73 6.66 -10.22
C HIS A 85 -12.12 6.17 -9.83
N ASP A 86 -12.33 4.85 -9.80
CA ASP A 86 -13.59 4.26 -9.34
C ASP A 86 -13.50 4.00 -7.83
N HIS A 87 -14.24 4.78 -7.06
CA HIS A 87 -14.26 4.66 -5.61
C HIS A 87 -14.80 3.31 -5.11
N ALA A 88 -15.78 2.72 -5.80
CA ALA A 88 -16.28 1.39 -5.44
C ALA A 88 -15.19 0.34 -5.65
N ALA A 89 -14.44 0.44 -6.75
CA ALA A 89 -13.30 -0.43 -7.03
C ALA A 89 -12.15 -0.21 -6.02
N MET A 90 -11.85 1.03 -5.62
CA MET A 90 -10.83 1.34 -4.61
C MET A 90 -11.15 0.69 -3.25
N VAL A 91 -12.41 0.79 -2.81
CA VAL A 91 -12.85 0.21 -1.54
C VAL A 91 -12.83 -1.32 -1.61
N ALA A 92 -13.24 -1.90 -2.73
CA ALA A 92 -13.18 -3.35 -2.94
C ALA A 92 -11.72 -3.85 -2.94
N GLU A 93 -10.82 -3.12 -3.59
CA GLU A 93 -9.39 -3.42 -3.61
C GLU A 93 -8.74 -3.30 -2.23
N GLU A 94 -9.01 -2.22 -1.50
CA GLU A 94 -8.50 -2.06 -0.12
C GLU A 94 -8.93 -3.24 0.75
N LYS A 95 -10.21 -3.63 0.67
CA LYS A 95 -10.74 -4.78 1.41
C LYS A 95 -10.03 -6.08 1.02
N ASP A 96 -9.88 -6.36 -0.28
CA ASP A 96 -9.22 -7.57 -0.80
C ASP A 96 -7.78 -7.69 -0.28
N VAL A 97 -7.02 -6.58 -0.33
CA VAL A 97 -5.66 -6.51 0.19
C VAL A 97 -5.60 -6.74 1.70
N ILE A 98 -6.48 -6.10 2.47
CA ILE A 98 -6.48 -6.25 3.93
C ILE A 98 -6.89 -7.66 4.36
N GLU A 99 -7.93 -8.25 3.75
CA GLU A 99 -8.41 -9.59 4.07
C GLU A 99 -7.35 -10.66 3.73
N SER A 100 -6.64 -10.48 2.62
CA SER A 100 -5.64 -11.42 2.13
C SER A 100 -4.29 -11.32 2.85
N LEU A 101 -3.83 -10.11 3.17
CA LEU A 101 -2.48 -9.89 3.73
C LEU A 101 -2.47 -9.66 5.24
N ASN A 102 -3.63 -9.31 5.80
CA ASN A 102 -3.83 -9.01 7.21
C ASN A 102 -2.79 -8.04 7.81
N PRO A 103 -2.64 -6.81 7.25
CA PRO A 103 -1.60 -5.89 7.67
C PRO A 103 -1.77 -5.51 9.16
N PRO A 104 -0.66 -5.42 9.93
CA PRO A 104 -0.71 -5.25 11.37
C PRO A 104 -1.41 -3.95 11.82
N LEU A 105 -1.33 -2.87 11.04
CA LEU A 105 -1.91 -1.57 11.40
C LEU A 105 -3.33 -1.35 10.88
N ASN A 106 -3.83 -2.19 9.98
CA ASN A 106 -5.25 -2.18 9.70
C ASN A 106 -6.00 -2.76 10.92
N VAL A 107 -7.18 -2.23 11.19
CA VAL A 107 -8.09 -2.75 12.23
C VAL A 107 -9.44 -3.17 11.63
N GLN A 108 -9.82 -2.52 10.52
CA GLN A 108 -10.94 -2.90 9.66
C GLN A 108 -10.60 -4.09 8.77
N HIS A 109 -11.63 -4.81 8.32
CA HIS A 109 -11.53 -5.88 7.30
C HIS A 109 -10.50 -6.99 7.57
N ARG A 110 -10.00 -7.11 8.81
CA ARG A 110 -9.05 -8.16 9.15
C ARG A 110 -9.75 -9.48 9.37
N THR A 111 -9.25 -10.51 8.71
CA THR A 111 -9.62 -11.88 9.02
C THR A 111 -9.00 -12.26 10.38
N PRO A 112 -9.79 -12.82 11.34
CA PRO A 112 -9.25 -13.30 12.61
C PRO A 112 -8.09 -14.27 12.37
N GLN A 113 -6.89 -13.89 12.81
CA GLN A 113 -5.65 -14.55 12.43
C GLN A 113 -5.51 -15.90 13.18
N ARG A 114 -5.79 -17.02 12.51
CA ARG A 114 -5.33 -18.35 12.95
C ARG A 114 -3.88 -18.55 12.48
N GLY A 115 -2.93 -17.85 13.11
CA GLY A 115 -1.49 -18.18 13.10
C GLY A 115 -0.77 -18.29 11.74
N GLY A 116 -0.60 -17.19 11.01
CA GLY A 116 0.31 -17.12 9.85
C GLY A 116 0.44 -15.70 9.30
N ALA A 117 1.66 -15.16 9.23
CA ALA A 117 1.94 -13.82 8.72
C ALA A 117 1.98 -13.83 7.17
N GLY A 118 1.17 -12.99 6.53
CA GLY A 118 1.11 -12.85 5.08
C GLY A 118 2.39 -12.23 4.52
N LEU A 119 3.13 -13.01 3.72
CA LEU A 119 4.26 -12.55 2.90
C LEU A 119 3.81 -12.46 1.44
N LEU A 120 4.26 -11.43 0.74
CA LEU A 120 4.18 -11.33 -0.72
C LEU A 120 5.58 -11.49 -1.34
N SER A 121 5.65 -12.29 -2.39
CA SER A 121 6.82 -12.45 -3.26
C SER A 121 6.50 -11.85 -4.63
N GLY A 122 7.29 -10.85 -5.08
CA GLY A 122 7.17 -10.31 -6.43
C GLY A 122 7.87 -11.18 -7.48
N THR A 123 7.24 -11.42 -8.63
CA THR A 123 7.88 -12.00 -9.82
C THR A 123 8.68 -10.93 -10.56
N GLY A 124 9.97 -11.15 -10.77
CA GLY A 124 10.88 -10.20 -11.41
C GLY A 124 10.90 -10.23 -12.94
N PHE A 125 11.59 -9.23 -13.49
CA PHE A 125 12.62 -9.36 -14.52
C PHE A 125 13.70 -8.29 -14.26
#